data_AF-A0A975NN21-F1
#
_entry.id   AF-A0A975NN21-F1
#
_cell.length_a   1.000
_cell.length_b   1.000
_cell.length_c   1.000
_cell.angle_alpha   90.00
_cell.angle_beta   90.00
_cell.angle_gamma   90.00
#
_symmetry.space_group_name_H-M   'P 1'
#
loop_
_entity.id
_entity.type
_entity.pdbx_description
1 polymer ?
#
loop_
_entity_poly.entity_id
_entity_poly.type
_entity_poly.pdbx_seq_one_letter_code
_entity_poly.pdbx_strand_id
1 'polypeptide(L)'
;MPKYKVAHIHEQGQDMIIFPLDARFGYMSDSDQHEELTALGFRANAAGLRGTAVAVWDAGGGRMGFMGPQQWHPFLRSINLRFVMANLNKEVYW
;
A
#
# COMPACT_ATOMS: atom_id res chain seq x y z
N MET A 1 -13.24 -4.66 -15.42
CA MET A 1 -11.86 -4.28 -15.09
C MET A 1 -11.76 -4.14 -13.58
N PRO A 2 -10.91 -4.93 -12.90
CA PRO A 2 -10.67 -4.76 -11.46
C PRO A 2 -10.18 -3.34 -11.17
N LYS A 3 -10.67 -2.76 -10.07
CA LYS A 3 -10.27 -1.44 -9.60
C LYS A 3 -9.68 -1.57 -8.21
N TYR A 4 -8.48 -1.04 -8.01
CA TYR A 4 -7.87 -0.90 -6.69
C TYR A 4 -8.04 0.53 -6.22
N LYS A 5 -8.67 0.71 -5.06
CA LYS A 5 -8.67 2.01 -4.37
C LYS A 5 -7.37 2.12 -3.59
N VAL A 6 -6.65 3.22 -3.80
CA VAL A 6 -5.37 3.48 -3.15
C VAL A 6 -5.40 4.83 -2.44
N ALA A 7 -4.62 4.94 -1.37
CA ALA A 7 -4.31 6.22 -0.77
C ALA A 7 -2.98 6.71 -1.36
N HIS A 8 -3.04 7.80 -2.12
CA HIS A 8 -1.85 8.49 -2.62
C HIS A 8 -1.51 9.63 -1.67
N ILE A 9 -0.43 9.48 -0.91
CA ILE A 9 -0.02 10.41 0.16
C ILE A 9 1.33 11.01 -0.19
N HIS A 10 1.44 12.32 -0.03
CA HIS A 10 2.70 13.04 -0.11
C HIS A 10 3.17 13.36 1.30
N GLU A 11 4.28 12.77 1.74
CA GLU A 11 4.84 12.95 3.08
C GLU A 11 6.33 13.28 2.97
N GLN A 12 6.77 14.38 3.59
CA GLN A 12 8.18 14.80 3.64
C GLN A 12 8.89 14.84 2.27
N GLY A 13 8.21 15.31 1.23
CA GLY A 13 8.78 15.43 -0.12
C GLY A 13 8.72 14.14 -0.95
N GLN A 14 8.02 13.12 -0.46
CA GLN A 14 8.00 11.80 -1.07
C GLN A 14 6.58 11.29 -1.28
N ASP A 15 6.31 10.79 -2.48
CA ASP A 15 5.01 10.24 -2.86
C ASP A 15 4.93 8.74 -2.53
N MET A 16 3.89 8.37 -1.80
CA MET A 16 3.56 7.01 -1.37
C MET A 16 2.22 6.58 -1.99
N ILE A 17 2.19 5.39 -2.58
CA ILE A 17 0.97 4.78 -3.10
C ILE A 17 0.62 3.60 -2.20
N ILE A 18 -0.29 3.83 -1.26
CA ILE A 18 -0.67 2.84 -0.24
C ILE A 18 -1.82 1.99 -0.77
N PHE A 19 -1.56 0.70 -0.92
CA PHE A 19 -2.51 -0.33 -1.31
C PHE A 19 -3.07 -1.03 -0.07
N PRO A 20 -4.35 -0.83 0.28
CA PRO A 20 -5.02 -1.68 1.26
C PRO A 20 -5.31 -3.04 0.64
N LEU A 21 -4.54 -4.04 1.04
CA LEU A 21 -4.67 -5.43 0.60
C LEU A 21 -5.42 -6.26 1.63
N ASP A 22 -5.90 -7.41 1.17
CA ASP A 22 -6.57 -8.39 2.01
C ASP A 22 -5.56 -9.07 2.97
N ALA A 23 -6.05 -9.59 4.10
CA ALA A 23 -5.21 -10.26 5.10
C ALA A 23 -4.40 -11.43 4.52
N ARG A 24 -4.87 -12.06 3.44
CA ARG A 24 -4.13 -13.10 2.67
C ARG A 24 -2.74 -12.66 2.25
N PHE A 25 -2.54 -11.38 1.94
CA PHE A 25 -1.22 -10.86 1.58
C PHE A 25 -0.20 -11.11 2.71
N GLY A 26 -0.59 -10.84 3.95
CA GLY A 26 0.28 -11.05 5.12
C GLY A 26 0.60 -12.51 5.44
N TYR A 27 -0.10 -13.46 4.82
CA TYR A 27 0.14 -14.90 4.95
C TYR A 27 0.98 -15.48 3.81
N MET A 28 1.28 -14.68 2.78
CA MET A 28 2.16 -15.08 1.67
C MET A 28 3.62 -15.14 2.13
N SER A 29 4.46 -15.85 1.38
CA SER A 29 5.90 -15.84 1.62
C SER A 29 6.49 -14.45 1.35
N ASP A 30 7.63 -14.14 1.97
CA ASP A 30 8.30 -12.85 1.76
C ASP A 30 8.61 -12.59 0.28
N SER A 31 8.97 -13.62 -0.49
CA SER A 31 9.22 -13.50 -1.93
C SER A 31 7.96 -13.13 -2.70
N ASP A 32 6.84 -13.79 -2.40
CA ASP A 32 5.59 -13.55 -3.12
C ASP A 32 5.02 -12.17 -2.78
N GLN A 33 5.15 -11.72 -1.51
CA GLN A 33 4.77 -10.37 -1.11
C GLN A 33 5.56 -9.30 -1.87
N HIS A 34 6.89 -9.49 -2.03
CA HIS A 34 7.74 -8.56 -2.77
C HIS A 34 7.38 -8.53 -4.26
N GLU A 35 7.10 -9.70 -4.86
CA GLU A 35 6.72 -9.81 -6.27
C GLU A 35 5.37 -9.12 -6.52
N GLU A 36 4.37 -9.37 -5.68
CA GLU A 36 3.06 -8.74 -5.80
C GLU A 36 3.13 -7.22 -5.59
N LEU A 37 3.85 -6.75 -4.56
CA LEU A 37 4.03 -5.31 -4.33
C LEU A 37 4.74 -4.62 -5.49
N THR A 38 5.74 -5.28 -6.08
CA THR A 38 6.46 -4.81 -7.26
C THR A 38 5.53 -4.69 -8.47
N ALA A 39 4.71 -5.72 -8.71
CA ALA A 39 3.70 -5.72 -9.78
C ALA A 39 2.65 -4.61 -9.60
N LEU A 40 2.18 -4.39 -8.37
CA LEU A 40 1.28 -3.28 -8.03
C LEU A 40 1.93 -1.92 -8.30
N GLY A 41 3.22 -1.76 -7.94
CA GLY A 41 3.99 -0.57 -8.24
C GLY A 41 4.08 -0.28 -9.73
N PHE A 42 4.40 -1.27 -10.56
CA PHE A 42 4.43 -1.09 -12.02
C PHE A 42 3.06 -0.68 -12.58
N ARG A 43 1.99 -1.30 -12.10
CA ARG A 43 0.62 -0.99 -12.56
C ARG A 43 0.17 0.41 -12.16
N ALA A 44 0.47 0.86 -10.94
CA ALA A 44 0.16 2.22 -10.52
C ALA A 44 0.94 3.27 -11.33
N ASN A 45 2.22 3.02 -11.59
CA ASN A 45 3.02 3.90 -12.45
C ASN A 45 2.49 3.94 -13.89
N ALA A 46 2.08 2.79 -14.45
CA ALA A 46 1.45 2.74 -15.78
C ALA A 46 0.10 3.49 -15.82
N ALA A 47 -0.62 3.55 -14.69
CA ALA A 47 -1.82 4.35 -14.52
C ALA A 47 -1.55 5.85 -14.23
N GLY A 48 -0.29 6.28 -14.27
CA GLY A 48 0.12 7.68 -14.10
C GLY A 48 0.25 8.16 -12.65
N LEU A 49 0.18 7.25 -11.66
CA LEU A 49 0.49 7.60 -10.28
C LEU A 49 2.00 7.60 -10.06
N ARG A 50 2.53 8.67 -9.47
CA ARG A 50 3.95 8.79 -9.12
C ARG A 50 4.15 8.31 -7.68
N GLY A 51 5.33 7.78 -7.39
CA GLY A 51 5.70 7.35 -6.04
C GLY A 51 5.95 5.84 -5.94
N THR A 52 6.23 5.39 -4.72
CA THR A 52 6.52 3.98 -4.44
C THR A 52 5.31 3.30 -3.84
N ALA A 53 5.06 2.06 -4.26
CA ALA A 53 4.01 1.24 -3.70
C ALA A 53 4.34 0.83 -2.26
N VAL A 54 3.31 0.83 -1.41
CA VAL A 54 3.32 0.34 -0.04
C VAL A 54 2.10 -0.55 0.14
N ALA A 55 2.28 -1.76 0.64
CA ALA A 55 1.14 -2.60 1.01
C ALA A 55 0.80 -2.39 2.49
N VAL A 56 -0.49 -2.34 2.80
CA VAL A 56 -1.01 -2.43 4.16
C VAL A 56 -2.15 -3.44 4.20
N TRP A 57 -2.27 -4.19 5.28
CA TRP A 57 -3.31 -5.22 5.43
C TRP A 57 -3.71 -5.37 6.90
N ASP A 58 -4.79 -6.10 7.15
CA ASP A 58 -5.18 -6.49 8.50
C ASP A 58 -4.31 -7.66 8.98
N ALA A 59 -3.43 -7.40 9.94
CA ALA A 59 -2.56 -8.40 10.55
C ALA A 59 -3.22 -9.13 11.74
N GLY A 60 -4.52 -8.93 11.93
CA GLY A 60 -5.33 -9.50 13.00
C GLY A 60 -5.18 -8.76 14.33
N GLY A 61 -6.21 -8.90 15.17
CA GLY A 61 -6.25 -8.29 16.51
C GLY A 61 -6.26 -6.75 16.47
N GLY A 62 -6.79 -6.15 15.41
CA GLY A 62 -6.85 -4.70 15.24
C GLY A 62 -5.52 -4.05 14.82
N ARG A 63 -4.52 -4.86 14.44
CA ARG A 63 -3.20 -4.39 14.03
C ARG A 63 -3.13 -4.27 12.52
N MET A 64 -2.45 -3.23 12.05
CA MET A 64 -2.12 -3.06 10.63
C MET A 64 -0.75 -3.66 10.35
N GLY A 65 -0.68 -4.60 9.41
CA GLY A 65 0.57 -5.00 8.78
C GLY A 65 0.94 -4.03 7.66
N PHE A 66 2.23 -3.86 7.41
CA PHE A 66 2.71 -3.01 6.33
C PHE A 66 4.00 -3.54 5.71
N MET A 67 4.18 -3.23 4.43
CA MET A 67 5.38 -3.53 3.66
C MET A 67 5.71 -2.34 2.76
N GLY A 68 6.93 -1.84 2.88
CA GLY A 68 7.42 -0.72 2.08
C GLY A 68 8.85 -0.32 2.48
N PRO A 69 9.37 0.76 1.89
CA PRO A 69 10.69 1.28 2.21
C PRO A 69 10.89 1.60 3.71
N GLN A 70 12.07 1.25 4.25
CA GLN A 70 12.37 1.38 5.68
C GLN A 70 12.21 2.80 6.23
N GLN A 71 12.53 3.81 5.42
CA GLN A 71 12.41 5.22 5.79
C GLN A 71 10.97 5.64 6.14
N TRP A 72 9.96 4.89 5.70
CA TRP A 72 8.54 5.20 5.98
C TRP A 72 7.98 4.39 7.13
N HIS A 73 8.73 3.46 7.72
CA HIS A 73 8.28 2.70 8.88
C HIS A 73 7.81 3.58 10.05
N PRO A 74 8.46 4.72 10.39
CA PRO A 74 7.94 5.61 11.43
C PRO A 74 6.53 6.14 11.14
N PHE A 75 6.27 6.56 9.91
CA PHE A 75 4.94 7.02 9.47
C PHE A 75 3.93 5.88 9.41
N LEU A 76 4.29 4.73 8.85
CA LEU A 76 3.41 3.58 8.76
C LEU A 76 3.01 3.03 10.14
N ARG A 77 3.88 3.19 11.15
CA ARG A 77 3.57 2.86 12.55
C ARG A 77 2.68 3.90 13.24
N SER A 78 2.62 5.14 12.75
CA SER A 78 1.78 6.20 13.36
C SER A 78 0.33 6.18 12.85
N ILE A 79 0.05 5.47 11.75
CA ILE A 79 -1.28 5.33 11.15
C ILE A 79 -1.87 3.93 11.37
N ASN A 80 -3.13 3.74 10.97
CA ASN A 80 -3.82 2.44 11.00
C ASN A 80 -4.71 2.28 9.76
N LEU A 81 -5.32 1.10 9.59
CA LEU A 81 -6.19 0.83 8.44
C LEU A 81 -7.36 1.81 8.33
N ARG A 82 -7.91 2.30 9.45
CA ARG A 82 -8.99 3.30 9.42
C ARG A 82 -8.52 4.61 8.80
N PHE A 83 -7.31 5.05 9.14
CA PHE A 83 -6.68 6.21 8.52
C PHE A 83 -6.51 5.99 7.01
N VAL A 84 -5.99 4.84 6.59
CA VAL A 84 -5.79 4.53 5.16
C VAL A 84 -7.12 4.53 4.40
N MET A 85 -8.15 3.87 4.93
CA MET A 85 -9.47 3.81 4.32
C MET A 85 -10.14 5.19 4.21
N ALA A 86 -9.91 6.08 5.17
CA ALA A 86 -10.40 7.46 5.14
C ALA A 86 -9.65 8.36 4.13
N ASN A 87 -8.44 7.96 3.72
CA ASN A 87 -7.58 8.72 2.80
C ASN A 87 -7.50 8.11 1.40
N LEU A 88 -8.35 7.14 1.06
CA LEU A 88 -8.45 6.63 -0.30
C LEU A 88 -8.90 7.74 -1.25
N ASN A 89 -8.04 8.06 -2.22
CA ASN A 89 -8.21 9.25 -3.06
C ASN A 89 -7.90 9.02 -4.55
N LYS A 90 -7.48 7.80 -4.92
CA LYS A 90 -7.22 7.39 -6.31
C LYS A 90 -7.73 5.97 -6.58
N GLU A 91 -8.00 5.70 -7.85
CA GLU A 91 -8.32 4.36 -8.36
C GLU A 91 -7.29 3.95 -9.40
N VAL A 92 -6.76 2.74 -9.27
CA VAL A 92 -5.88 2.13 -10.27
C VAL A 92 -6.67 1.03 -10.98
N TYR A 93 -6.68 1.06 -12.31
CA TYR A 93 -7.43 0.14 -13.16
C TYR A 93 -6.51 -0.45 -14.22
N TRP A 94 -6.69 -1.73 -14.50
CA TRP A 94 -6.03 -2.47 -15.58
C TRP A 94 -6.86 -3.71 -15.95
#